data_AF-A0A554IAR9-F1
#
_entry.id   AF-A0A554IAR9-F1
#
_cell.length_a   1.000
_cell.length_b   1.000
_cell.length_c   1.000
_cell.angle_alpha   90.00
_cell.angle_beta   90.00
_cell.angle_gamma   90.00
#
_symmetry.space_group_name_H-M   'P 1'
#
loop_
_entity.id
_entity.type
_entity.pdbx_description
1 polymer ?
#
loop_
_entity_poly.entity_id
_entity_poly.type
_entity_poly.pdbx_seq_one_letter_code
_entity_poly.pdbx_strand_id
1 'polypeptide(L)'
;MSKKFKKVFSVTTSVTTILWMSGIAALAPMAAMAVTINEGDTIRVANTFDVYIAKYVGSKLFKRLILNPDVFNSYRHLSWGAVKTVTQAEMDSFTTSDLVRALNDTKVYKLIPNGDVGTKQWVNMSAEAFTAGGYDWDSIYVINDVDRDNYTAGSDIIGAGATVTPGVAGALTVSLASDTPAAGVAVGGAARVPFTKVSFTAGASAVIITGLTIQRTGLSDDLAISSVTLVDNETNLLVGLSQTLNALHQATIAETLTIPANTTKSYTISANMPVLATAATYAGQIASLSLVSVATTATVSGVLPITGNGQTINGTLTIGSAAVTAGSLDPNTAATKEVGTTNYKFSAIKITAGATEDMTVYSIKWNQAGSAASSDLANIKVSDGTTDYAATVSSDGKYYTVSFGTSGVLVGKGLNKEFTIKGDIASGSARSIYFDIYRNT
;
A
#
# COMPACT_ATOMS: atom_id res chain seq x y z
N MET A 1 -23.81 78.05 -7.96
CA MET A 1 -22.64 77.49 -8.69
C MET A 1 -22.52 76.03 -8.35
N SER A 2 -22.82 75.14 -9.28
CA SER A 2 -22.72 73.69 -9.13
C SER A 2 -21.99 73.14 -10.34
N LYS A 3 -20.87 72.47 -10.08
CA LYS A 3 -20.25 71.49 -10.98
C LYS A 3 -20.04 70.24 -10.15
N LYS A 4 -20.55 69.10 -10.61
CA LYS A 4 -19.80 67.84 -10.67
C LYS A 4 -20.52 66.83 -11.54
N PHE A 5 -19.77 66.39 -12.54
CA PHE A 5 -20.06 65.37 -13.54
C PHE A 5 -20.31 63.99 -12.89
N LYS A 6 -21.34 63.27 -13.37
CA LYS A 6 -21.41 61.81 -13.34
C LYS A 6 -21.84 61.30 -14.72
N LYS A 7 -21.10 60.30 -15.22
CA LYS A 7 -21.37 59.51 -16.42
C LYS A 7 -22.69 58.73 -16.27
N VAL A 8 -23.53 58.70 -17.31
CA VAL A 8 -24.60 57.71 -17.49
C VAL A 8 -24.69 57.30 -18.96
N PHE A 9 -24.86 56.00 -19.15
CA PHE A 9 -25.14 55.26 -20.38
C PHE A 9 -26.39 55.75 -21.15
N SER A 10 -26.39 55.57 -22.47
CA SER A 10 -27.53 55.64 -23.39
C SER A 10 -27.18 54.67 -24.53
N VAL A 11 -27.65 53.43 -24.63
CA VAL A 11 -29.02 52.91 -24.82
C VAL A 11 -29.81 53.74 -25.84
N THR A 12 -29.67 53.34 -27.11
CA THR A 12 -30.59 53.74 -28.17
C THR A 12 -31.51 52.56 -28.48
N THR A 13 -32.73 52.72 -27.99
CA THR A 13 -34.03 52.15 -28.40
C THR A 13 -34.08 51.93 -29.93
N SER A 14 -34.72 50.90 -30.46
CA SER A 14 -36.15 51.00 -30.75
C SER A 14 -36.84 49.68 -31.11
N VAL A 15 -37.93 49.43 -30.38
CA VAL A 15 -39.30 49.14 -30.88
C VAL A 15 -39.42 47.93 -31.81
N THR A 16 -39.98 46.80 -31.36
CA THR A 16 -41.45 46.65 -31.29
C THR A 16 -41.92 45.77 -30.12
N THR A 17 -42.78 46.35 -29.28
CA THR A 17 -43.63 45.64 -28.32
C THR A 17 -44.95 45.31 -28.99
N ILE A 18 -45.30 44.02 -29.14
CA ILE A 18 -46.70 43.56 -29.17
C ILE A 18 -46.84 42.36 -28.25
N LEU A 19 -47.29 42.66 -27.04
CA LEU A 19 -48.36 41.97 -26.30
C LEU A 19 -48.61 40.49 -26.61
N TRP A 20 -48.24 39.60 -25.68
CA TRP A 20 -49.09 38.49 -25.20
C TRP A 20 -48.65 38.12 -23.76
N MET A 21 -49.22 38.80 -22.76
CA MET A 21 -49.48 38.19 -21.46
C MET A 21 -50.92 37.66 -21.49
N SER A 22 -51.12 36.50 -20.85
CA SER A 22 -52.38 35.77 -20.65
C SER A 22 -52.82 34.86 -21.81
N GLY A 23 -52.40 33.60 -21.69
CA GLY A 23 -52.91 32.47 -22.43
C GLY A 23 -52.08 31.27 -22.07
N ILE A 24 -52.68 30.24 -21.50
CA ILE A 24 -52.10 28.90 -21.42
C ILE A 24 -51.87 28.46 -22.88
N ALA A 25 -50.71 28.80 -23.43
CA ALA A 25 -50.28 28.36 -24.73
C ALA A 25 -49.55 27.04 -24.53
N ALA A 26 -50.17 25.98 -25.04
CA ALA A 26 -49.59 24.66 -25.15
C ALA A 26 -48.10 24.76 -25.53
N LEU A 27 -47.28 24.06 -24.77
CA LEU A 27 -45.90 23.73 -25.10
C LEU A 27 -45.92 22.90 -26.39
N ALA A 28 -46.11 23.54 -27.54
CA ALA A 28 -45.86 22.91 -28.82
C ALA A 28 -44.34 22.82 -28.94
N PRO A 29 -43.75 21.61 -29.00
CA PRO A 29 -42.35 21.48 -29.34
C PRO A 29 -42.17 22.11 -30.72
N MET A 30 -41.38 23.18 -30.82
CA MET A 30 -40.79 23.53 -32.10
C MET A 30 -40.07 22.27 -32.57
N ALA A 31 -40.56 21.65 -33.64
CA ALA A 31 -39.82 20.62 -34.34
C ALA A 31 -38.54 21.28 -34.84
N ALA A 32 -37.47 21.17 -34.05
CA ALA A 32 -36.13 21.43 -34.53
C ALA A 32 -35.96 20.49 -35.73
N MET A 33 -35.68 21.04 -36.90
CA MET A 33 -35.25 20.23 -38.02
C MET A 33 -34.04 19.44 -37.54
N ALA A 34 -34.13 18.11 -37.60
CA ALA A 34 -33.03 17.25 -37.17
C ALA A 34 -31.76 17.66 -37.91
N VAL A 35 -30.73 18.04 -37.16
CA VAL A 35 -29.44 18.39 -37.73
C VAL A 35 -28.79 17.11 -38.20
N THR A 36 -28.50 17.00 -39.50
CA THR A 36 -27.70 15.88 -40.00
C THR A 36 -26.29 15.99 -39.43
N ILE A 37 -25.98 15.12 -38.49
CA ILE A 37 -24.64 14.84 -37.99
C ILE A 37 -24.04 13.83 -38.97
N ASN A 38 -22.79 14.02 -39.36
CA ASN A 38 -21.98 13.13 -40.20
C ASN A 38 -20.75 12.68 -39.40
N GLU A 39 -20.04 11.66 -39.90
CA GLU A 39 -18.77 11.24 -39.34
C GLU A 39 -17.73 12.38 -39.37
N GLY A 40 -17.03 12.58 -38.24
CA GLY A 40 -16.03 13.64 -38.09
C GLY A 40 -16.61 15.02 -37.73
N ASP A 41 -17.94 15.19 -37.72
CA ASP A 41 -18.54 16.44 -37.30
C ASP A 41 -18.24 16.73 -35.83
N THR A 42 -18.03 18.02 -35.55
CA THR A 42 -18.00 18.52 -34.17
C THR A 42 -19.38 19.03 -33.79
N ILE A 43 -19.86 18.60 -32.63
CA ILE A 43 -21.23 18.87 -32.16
C ILE A 43 -21.20 19.38 -30.72
N ARG A 44 -22.18 20.22 -30.37
CA ARG A 44 -22.42 20.68 -29.00
C ARG A 44 -23.91 20.89 -28.75
N VAL A 45 -24.32 20.87 -27.48
CA VAL A 45 -25.67 21.29 -27.08
C VAL A 45 -25.68 22.80 -26.88
N ALA A 46 -26.83 23.45 -27.14
CA ALA A 46 -26.95 24.88 -26.92
C ALA A 46 -26.69 25.25 -25.45
N ASN A 47 -25.96 26.35 -25.21
CA ASN A 47 -25.58 26.83 -23.88
C ASN A 47 -24.66 25.89 -23.06
N THR A 48 -24.00 24.91 -23.70
CA THR A 48 -22.92 24.12 -23.07
C THR A 48 -21.57 24.51 -23.65
N PHE A 49 -20.49 24.27 -22.88
CA PHE A 49 -19.12 24.51 -23.32
C PHE A 49 -18.46 23.27 -23.95
N ASP A 50 -18.91 22.08 -23.58
CA ASP A 50 -18.35 20.83 -24.07
C ASP A 50 -18.60 20.64 -25.58
N VAL A 51 -17.53 20.32 -26.31
CA VAL A 51 -17.57 19.98 -27.74
C VAL A 51 -17.18 18.53 -27.91
N TYR A 52 -17.96 17.81 -28.71
CA TYR A 52 -17.72 16.40 -29.02
C TYR A 52 -17.43 16.21 -30.51
N ILE A 53 -16.64 15.20 -30.85
CA ILE A 53 -16.43 14.76 -32.24
C ILE A 53 -17.14 13.42 -32.49
N ALA A 54 -17.94 13.36 -33.56
CA ALA A 54 -18.72 12.18 -33.95
C ALA A 54 -17.87 11.17 -34.75
N LYS A 55 -18.10 9.87 -34.52
CA LYS A 55 -17.48 8.76 -35.26
C LYS A 55 -18.52 7.68 -35.54
N TYR A 56 -18.48 7.11 -36.75
CA TYR A 56 -19.33 5.98 -37.13
C TYR A 56 -18.50 4.73 -37.29
N VAL A 57 -19.03 3.59 -36.84
CA VAL A 57 -18.45 2.28 -37.16
C VAL A 57 -19.59 1.33 -37.47
N GLY A 58 -19.81 1.07 -38.76
CA GLY A 58 -21.00 0.34 -39.22
C GLY A 58 -22.28 1.07 -38.80
N SER A 59 -23.13 0.43 -38.00
CA SER A 59 -24.35 1.01 -37.45
C SER A 59 -24.16 1.69 -36.09
N LYS A 60 -22.97 1.62 -35.48
CA LYS A 60 -22.68 2.23 -34.16
C LYS A 60 -22.30 3.70 -34.32
N LEU A 61 -22.84 4.53 -33.42
CA LEU A 61 -22.59 5.96 -33.35
C LEU A 61 -21.86 6.30 -32.04
N PHE A 62 -20.66 6.88 -32.15
CA PHE A 62 -19.85 7.29 -31.00
C PHE A 62 -19.57 8.79 -31.00
N LYS A 63 -19.45 9.37 -29.82
CA LYS A 63 -18.97 10.72 -29.61
C LYS A 63 -17.83 10.72 -28.60
N ARG A 64 -16.83 11.58 -28.80
CA ARG A 64 -15.73 11.76 -27.83
C ARG A 64 -15.61 13.23 -27.47
N LEU A 65 -15.43 13.52 -26.19
CA LEU A 65 -15.15 14.86 -25.70
C LEU A 65 -13.81 15.37 -26.26
N ILE A 66 -13.82 16.59 -26.80
CA ILE A 66 -12.60 17.37 -27.03
C ILE A 66 -12.37 18.19 -25.76
N LEU A 67 -11.32 17.84 -25.01
CA LEU A 67 -11.17 18.22 -23.61
C LEU A 67 -11.16 19.73 -23.37
N ASN A 68 -10.47 20.50 -24.21
CA ASN A 68 -10.33 21.95 -24.06
C ASN A 68 -9.96 22.62 -25.41
N PRO A 69 -9.92 23.97 -25.46
CA PRO A 69 -9.61 24.68 -26.70
C PRO A 69 -8.22 24.39 -27.28
N ASP A 70 -7.21 24.10 -26.46
CA ASP A 70 -5.85 23.79 -26.94
C ASP A 70 -5.84 22.46 -27.69
N VAL A 71 -6.53 21.46 -27.15
CA VAL A 71 -6.75 20.18 -27.82
C VAL A 71 -7.51 20.41 -29.13
N PHE A 72 -8.59 21.18 -29.13
CA PHE A 72 -9.35 21.49 -30.37
C PHE A 72 -8.46 22.13 -31.44
N ASN A 73 -7.70 23.16 -31.08
CA ASN A 73 -6.82 23.89 -31.99
C ASN A 73 -5.61 23.06 -32.47
N SER A 74 -5.22 22.03 -31.73
CA SER A 74 -4.16 21.10 -32.16
C SER A 74 -4.56 20.31 -33.41
N TYR A 75 -5.86 20.10 -33.63
CA TYR A 75 -6.40 19.50 -34.83
C TYR A 75 -6.61 20.57 -35.91
N ARG A 76 -5.57 20.81 -36.71
CA ARG A 76 -5.53 21.86 -37.75
C ARG A 76 -6.64 21.81 -38.81
N HIS A 77 -7.39 20.72 -38.89
CA HIS A 77 -8.51 20.53 -39.80
C HIS A 77 -9.88 20.83 -39.16
N LEU A 78 -9.94 21.00 -37.83
CA LEU A 78 -11.17 21.40 -37.14
C LEU A 78 -11.30 22.93 -37.13
N SER A 79 -12.55 23.41 -37.07
CA SER A 79 -12.87 24.84 -37.05
C SER A 79 -14.02 25.11 -36.10
N TRP A 80 -13.87 26.10 -35.22
CA TRP A 80 -14.91 26.51 -34.27
C TRP A 80 -16.22 26.93 -34.95
N GLY A 81 -16.13 27.50 -36.15
CA GLY A 81 -17.31 27.88 -36.95
C GLY A 81 -18.05 26.68 -37.55
N ALA A 82 -17.44 25.50 -37.57
CA ALA A 82 -18.04 24.26 -38.07
C ALA A 82 -18.73 23.43 -36.98
N VAL A 83 -18.65 23.86 -35.70
CA VAL A 83 -19.31 23.16 -34.59
C VAL A 83 -20.82 23.29 -34.72
N LYS A 84 -21.49 22.17 -35.01
CA LYS A 84 -22.95 22.12 -35.14
C LYS A 84 -23.60 22.16 -33.77
N THR A 85 -24.65 22.98 -33.65
CA THR A 85 -25.49 22.99 -32.44
C THR A 85 -26.60 21.98 -32.62
N VAL A 86 -26.70 21.00 -31.73
CA VAL A 86 -27.67 19.90 -31.77
C VAL A 86 -28.53 19.90 -30.51
N THR A 87 -29.67 19.25 -30.57
CA THR A 87 -30.52 18.99 -29.40
C THR A 87 -29.88 17.95 -28.48
N GLN A 88 -30.30 17.91 -27.22
CA GLN A 88 -29.84 16.89 -26.26
C GLN A 88 -30.20 15.47 -26.74
N ALA A 89 -31.37 15.28 -27.35
CA ALA A 89 -31.79 13.98 -27.88
C ALA A 89 -30.89 13.49 -29.02
N GLU A 90 -30.47 14.38 -29.93
CA GLU A 90 -29.52 14.04 -30.99
C GLU A 90 -28.14 13.73 -30.40
N MET A 91 -27.68 14.51 -29.42
CA MET A 91 -26.43 14.25 -28.71
C MET A 91 -26.44 12.88 -28.02
N ASP A 92 -27.55 12.48 -27.40
CA ASP A 92 -27.69 11.22 -26.66
C ASP A 92 -27.90 9.99 -27.56
N SER A 93 -28.18 10.20 -28.86
CA SER A 93 -28.16 9.11 -29.85
C SER A 93 -26.76 8.54 -30.10
N PHE A 94 -25.72 9.24 -29.63
CA PHE A 94 -24.32 8.84 -29.69
C PHE A 94 -23.83 8.32 -28.35
N THR A 95 -23.23 7.12 -28.36
CA THR A 95 -22.55 6.58 -27.19
C THR A 95 -21.26 7.35 -26.92
N THR A 96 -21.07 7.86 -25.72
CA THR A 96 -19.81 8.51 -25.34
C THR A 96 -18.69 7.47 -25.31
N SER A 97 -17.66 7.68 -26.11
CA SER A 97 -16.41 6.94 -26.03
C SER A 97 -15.43 7.67 -25.13
N ASP A 98 -14.89 6.92 -24.18
CA ASP A 98 -13.77 7.30 -23.34
C ASP A 98 -12.47 6.58 -23.74
N LEU A 99 -12.48 5.78 -24.80
CA LEU A 99 -11.32 4.99 -25.23
C LEU A 99 -10.58 5.65 -26.39
N VAL A 100 -9.27 5.79 -26.25
CA VAL A 100 -8.41 6.42 -27.26
C VAL A 100 -7.10 5.67 -27.45
N ARG A 101 -6.48 5.85 -28.62
CA ARG A 101 -5.11 5.46 -28.91
C ARG A 101 -4.44 6.60 -29.65
N ALA A 102 -3.23 6.97 -29.26
CA ALA A 102 -2.50 7.99 -30.00
C ALA A 102 -2.05 7.46 -31.37
N LEU A 103 -1.91 8.35 -32.34
CA LEU A 103 -1.38 8.02 -33.66
C LEU A 103 0.02 7.38 -33.50
N ASN A 104 0.23 6.21 -34.09
CA ASN A 104 1.46 5.41 -33.98
C ASN A 104 1.76 4.81 -32.58
N ASP A 105 0.84 4.92 -31.63
CA ASP A 105 0.91 4.19 -30.36
C ASP A 105 0.11 2.89 -30.45
N THR A 106 0.52 1.86 -29.72
CA THR A 106 -0.22 0.59 -29.59
C THR A 106 -1.09 0.57 -28.34
N LYS A 107 -0.86 1.47 -27.38
CA LYS A 107 -1.60 1.54 -26.12
C LYS A 107 -2.97 2.20 -26.27
N VAL A 108 -3.99 1.51 -25.76
CA VAL A 108 -5.36 2.05 -25.64
C VAL A 108 -5.53 2.61 -24.23
N TYR A 109 -5.95 3.87 -24.11
CA TYR A 109 -6.20 4.52 -22.84
C TYR A 109 -7.70 4.77 -22.65
N LYS A 110 -8.19 4.60 -21.42
CA LYS A 110 -9.47 5.14 -20.95
C LYS A 110 -9.23 6.55 -20.41
N LEU A 111 -9.99 7.52 -20.90
CA LEU A 111 -9.91 8.92 -20.52
C LEU A 111 -10.96 9.23 -19.46
N ILE A 112 -10.55 9.97 -18.43
CA ILE A 112 -11.42 10.44 -17.35
C ILE A 112 -11.27 11.96 -17.30
N PRO A 113 -12.14 12.71 -18.02
CA PRO A 113 -12.16 14.18 -17.98
C PRO A 113 -12.53 14.70 -16.59
N ASN A 114 -11.93 15.84 -16.21
CA ASN A 114 -12.24 16.59 -15.00
C ASN A 114 -12.09 18.11 -15.30
N GLY A 115 -13.10 18.67 -15.96
CA GLY A 115 -13.02 20.02 -16.54
C GLY A 115 -12.08 20.04 -17.75
N ASP A 116 -11.24 21.07 -17.84
CA ASP A 116 -10.28 21.26 -18.95
C ASP A 116 -9.01 20.39 -18.85
N VAL A 117 -8.93 19.53 -17.81
CA VAL A 117 -7.83 18.56 -17.60
C VAL A 117 -8.43 17.17 -17.37
N GLY A 118 -7.60 16.13 -17.30
CA GLY A 118 -8.09 14.80 -16.94
C GLY A 118 -6.99 13.80 -16.63
N THR A 119 -7.41 12.56 -16.40
CA THR A 119 -6.50 11.41 -16.29
C THR A 119 -6.68 10.42 -17.45
N LYS A 120 -5.60 9.77 -17.88
CA LYS A 120 -5.62 8.66 -18.84
C LYS A 120 -5.12 7.40 -18.15
N GLN A 121 -5.87 6.31 -18.27
CA GLN A 121 -5.51 5.01 -17.69
C GLN A 121 -5.22 4.04 -18.82
N TRP A 122 -4.06 3.40 -18.84
CA TRP A 122 -3.77 2.42 -19.88
C TRP A 122 -4.64 1.18 -19.64
N VAL A 123 -5.41 0.78 -20.65
CA VAL A 123 -6.16 -0.48 -20.67
C VAL A 123 -5.17 -1.60 -20.96
N ASN A 124 -4.48 -2.04 -19.91
CA ASN A 124 -3.38 -3.00 -19.96
C ASN A 124 -3.91 -4.42 -19.76
N MET A 125 -4.49 -4.97 -20.81
CA MET A 125 -5.05 -6.32 -20.81
C MET A 125 -4.94 -6.95 -22.21
N SER A 126 -5.14 -8.26 -22.29
CA SER A 126 -5.18 -8.96 -23.58
C SER A 126 -6.43 -8.57 -24.39
N ALA A 127 -6.44 -8.86 -25.69
CA ALA A 127 -7.58 -8.52 -26.54
C ALA A 127 -8.87 -9.28 -26.14
N GLU A 128 -8.69 -10.50 -25.62
CA GLU A 128 -9.75 -11.35 -25.08
C GLU A 128 -10.32 -10.75 -23.80
N ALA A 129 -9.45 -10.31 -22.87
CA ALA A 129 -9.87 -9.67 -21.63
C ALA A 129 -10.53 -8.31 -21.88
N PHE A 130 -10.10 -7.57 -22.89
CA PHE A 130 -10.73 -6.33 -23.33
C PHE A 130 -12.19 -6.58 -23.76
N THR A 131 -12.39 -7.59 -24.61
CA THR A 131 -13.75 -7.97 -25.07
C THR A 131 -14.60 -8.52 -23.92
N ALA A 132 -14.02 -9.36 -23.04
CA ALA A 132 -14.70 -9.91 -21.88
C ALA A 132 -15.07 -8.84 -20.82
N GLY A 133 -14.27 -7.78 -20.70
CA GLY A 133 -14.53 -6.62 -19.86
C GLY A 133 -15.64 -5.71 -20.39
N GLY A 134 -16.24 -6.04 -21.54
CA GLY A 134 -17.30 -5.26 -22.16
C GLY A 134 -16.80 -4.01 -22.89
N TYR A 135 -15.49 -3.87 -23.10
CA TYR A 135 -14.95 -2.77 -23.89
C TYR A 135 -15.23 -2.99 -25.37
N ASP A 136 -15.62 -1.93 -26.05
CA ASP A 136 -15.95 -1.96 -27.48
C ASP A 136 -14.76 -1.45 -28.31
N TRP A 137 -14.16 -2.33 -29.11
CA TRP A 137 -13.06 -1.97 -30.02
C TRP A 137 -13.44 -0.87 -31.00
N ASP A 138 -14.71 -0.83 -31.41
CA ASP A 138 -15.22 0.17 -32.35
C ASP A 138 -15.30 1.56 -31.72
N SER A 139 -15.36 1.65 -30.39
CA SER A 139 -15.41 2.93 -29.67
C SER A 139 -14.06 3.65 -29.65
N ILE A 140 -12.94 2.97 -29.91
CA ILE A 140 -11.59 3.56 -29.78
C ILE A 140 -11.39 4.67 -30.82
N TYR A 141 -11.08 5.89 -30.37
CA TYR A 141 -10.65 6.98 -31.25
C TYR A 141 -9.13 6.98 -31.43
N VAL A 142 -8.68 7.28 -32.65
CA VAL A 142 -7.27 7.65 -32.87
C VAL A 142 -7.12 9.14 -32.65
N ILE A 143 -6.24 9.53 -31.72
CA ILE A 143 -6.01 10.93 -31.34
C ILE A 143 -4.55 11.35 -31.61
N ASN A 144 -4.26 12.64 -31.59
CA ASN A 144 -2.88 13.12 -31.67
C ASN A 144 -2.22 13.11 -30.28
N ASP A 145 -0.91 13.33 -30.23
CA ASP A 145 -0.15 13.34 -28.99
C ASP A 145 -0.58 14.48 -28.04
N VAL A 146 -0.95 15.65 -28.57
CA VAL A 146 -1.37 16.81 -27.78
C VAL A 146 -2.63 16.52 -26.98
N ASP A 147 -3.62 15.87 -27.60
CA ASP A 147 -4.86 15.44 -26.96
C ASP A 147 -4.54 14.42 -25.84
N ARG A 148 -3.75 13.38 -26.15
CA ARG A 148 -3.33 12.36 -25.18
C ARG A 148 -2.60 12.98 -23.98
N ASP A 149 -1.68 13.91 -24.22
CA ASP A 149 -0.77 14.43 -23.20
C ASP A 149 -1.36 15.60 -22.40
N ASN A 150 -2.54 16.08 -22.79
CA ASN A 150 -3.36 16.94 -21.93
C ASN A 150 -3.97 16.18 -20.74
N TYR A 151 -4.02 14.84 -20.81
CA TYR A 151 -4.38 13.97 -19.70
C TYR A 151 -3.13 13.50 -18.94
N THR A 152 -3.17 13.67 -17.62
CA THR A 152 -2.17 13.11 -16.69
C THR A 152 -2.31 11.59 -16.59
N ALA A 153 -1.23 10.85 -16.37
CA ALA A 153 -1.31 9.39 -16.24
C ALA A 153 -2.01 9.00 -14.94
N GLY A 154 -3.05 8.16 -15.04
CA GLY A 154 -3.70 7.47 -13.92
C GLY A 154 -3.32 5.99 -13.87
N SER A 155 -3.79 5.27 -12.85
CA SER A 155 -3.53 3.82 -12.71
C SER A 155 -4.06 3.03 -13.90
N ASP A 156 -3.27 2.06 -14.38
CA ASP A 156 -3.68 1.14 -15.44
C ASP A 156 -4.92 0.33 -15.06
N ILE A 157 -5.73 0.01 -16.06
CA ILE A 157 -6.87 -0.89 -15.95
C ILE A 157 -6.40 -2.28 -16.39
N ILE A 158 -6.45 -3.24 -15.46
CA ILE A 158 -6.03 -4.63 -15.70
C ILE A 158 -7.26 -5.53 -15.73
N GLY A 159 -7.34 -6.40 -16.74
CA GLY A 159 -8.45 -7.34 -16.88
C GLY A 159 -8.33 -8.53 -15.92
N ALA A 160 -9.45 -8.97 -15.35
CA ALA A 160 -9.51 -10.23 -14.59
C ALA A 160 -9.19 -11.40 -15.54
N GLY A 161 -7.98 -11.95 -15.43
CA GLY A 161 -7.50 -13.04 -16.29
C GLY A 161 -6.34 -12.68 -17.24
N ALA A 162 -5.83 -11.45 -17.22
CA ALA A 162 -4.59 -11.12 -17.92
C ALA A 162 -3.38 -11.60 -17.09
N THR A 163 -2.77 -12.72 -17.47
CA THR A 163 -1.37 -13.00 -17.11
C THR A 163 -0.52 -11.95 -17.80
N VAL A 164 0.12 -11.10 -17.02
CA VAL A 164 1.04 -10.07 -17.51
C VAL A 164 2.13 -10.71 -18.36
N THR A 165 2.28 -10.23 -19.60
CA THR A 165 3.50 -10.42 -20.38
C THR A 165 4.65 -9.83 -19.54
N PRO A 166 5.75 -10.55 -19.26
CA PRO A 166 6.73 -10.13 -18.24
C PRO A 166 7.42 -8.81 -18.62
N GLY A 167 6.99 -7.72 -17.98
CA GLY A 167 7.73 -6.46 -17.97
C GLY A 167 8.91 -6.58 -17.02
N VAL A 168 10.12 -6.57 -17.61
CA VAL A 168 11.43 -6.27 -16.99
C VAL A 168 11.83 -7.13 -15.78
N ALA A 169 12.95 -7.85 -15.91
CA ALA A 169 13.63 -8.46 -14.77
C ALA A 169 13.84 -7.41 -13.67
N GLY A 170 13.18 -7.58 -12.52
CA GLY A 170 13.23 -6.64 -11.41
C GLY A 170 12.00 -5.74 -11.22
N ALA A 171 10.80 -6.11 -11.66
CA ALA A 171 9.58 -5.45 -11.20
C ALA A 171 9.18 -5.96 -9.80
N LEU A 172 9.01 -5.04 -8.85
CA LEU A 172 8.49 -5.27 -7.50
C LEU A 172 7.10 -4.63 -7.41
N THR A 173 6.05 -5.42 -7.14
CA THR A 173 4.73 -4.87 -6.82
C THR A 173 4.56 -4.75 -5.31
N VAL A 174 4.07 -3.61 -4.84
CA VAL A 174 3.81 -3.35 -3.42
C VAL A 174 2.35 -2.96 -3.22
N SER A 175 1.69 -3.60 -2.27
CA SER A 175 0.28 -3.36 -1.98
C SER A 175 -0.03 -3.50 -0.49
N LEU A 176 -1.20 -3.00 -0.08
CA LEU A 176 -1.78 -3.30 1.21
C LEU A 176 -2.19 -4.78 1.23
N ALA A 177 -1.82 -5.51 2.27
CA ALA A 177 -2.31 -6.88 2.45
C ALA A 177 -3.80 -6.85 2.83
N SER A 178 -4.58 -7.80 2.30
CA SER A 178 -6.03 -7.89 2.57
C SER A 178 -6.35 -8.17 4.04
N ASP A 179 -5.41 -8.78 4.76
CA ASP A 179 -5.46 -9.05 6.20
C ASP A 179 -4.65 -8.04 7.02
N THR A 180 -4.51 -6.81 6.53
CA THR A 180 -3.98 -5.70 7.34
C THR A 180 -4.83 -5.51 8.61
N PRO A 181 -4.23 -5.13 9.75
CA PRO A 181 -4.96 -4.97 11.01
C PRO A 181 -6.20 -4.07 10.84
N ALA A 182 -7.33 -4.52 11.40
CA ALA A 182 -8.52 -3.69 11.53
C ALA A 182 -8.25 -2.52 12.48
N ALA A 183 -9.07 -1.47 12.40
CA ALA A 183 -9.03 -0.38 13.37
C ALA A 183 -9.30 -0.93 14.77
N GLY A 184 -8.45 -0.56 15.73
CA GLY A 184 -8.48 -1.08 17.09
C GLY A 184 -7.83 -0.13 18.08
N VAL A 185 -7.29 -0.71 19.15
CA VAL A 185 -6.73 0.03 20.28
C VAL A 185 -5.24 -0.29 20.42
N ALA A 186 -4.41 0.75 20.49
CA ALA A 186 -3.00 0.66 20.80
C ALA A 186 -2.77 1.00 22.28
N VAL A 187 -2.61 -0.02 23.10
CA VAL A 187 -2.50 0.11 24.56
C VAL A 187 -1.09 0.51 24.99
N GLY A 188 -0.97 1.40 25.97
CA GLY A 188 0.30 1.80 26.56
C GLY A 188 1.12 0.62 27.07
N GLY A 189 2.42 0.64 26.78
CA GLY A 189 3.37 -0.42 27.13
C GLY A 189 3.33 -1.65 26.22
N ALA A 190 2.40 -1.74 25.26
CA ALA A 190 2.34 -2.85 24.31
C ALA A 190 3.51 -2.81 23.32
N ALA A 191 4.15 -3.95 23.11
CA ALA A 191 5.14 -4.13 22.07
C ALA A 191 4.51 -4.63 20.77
N ARG A 192 5.09 -4.22 19.63
CA ARG A 192 4.69 -4.67 18.27
C ARG A 192 3.19 -4.58 18.00
N VAL A 193 2.52 -3.51 18.46
CA VAL A 193 1.13 -3.24 18.07
C VAL A 193 1.09 -3.11 16.55
N PRO A 194 0.29 -3.92 15.83
CA PRO A 194 0.34 -3.94 14.38
C PRO A 194 -0.53 -2.82 13.78
N PHE A 195 0.00 -2.10 12.79
CA PHE A 195 -0.70 -0.97 12.14
C PHE A 195 -1.02 -1.28 10.67
N THR A 196 -0.01 -1.57 9.87
CA THR A 196 -0.15 -1.73 8.42
C THR A 196 0.60 -2.98 7.97
N LYS A 197 -0.10 -3.91 7.34
CA LYS A 197 0.52 -5.07 6.70
C LYS A 197 0.67 -4.80 5.20
N VAL A 198 1.89 -4.88 4.72
CA VAL A 198 2.25 -4.64 3.32
C VAL A 198 2.69 -5.95 2.67
N SER A 199 2.36 -6.12 1.39
CA SER A 199 2.74 -7.27 0.57
C SER A 199 3.66 -6.82 -0.55
N PHE A 200 4.76 -7.55 -0.71
CA PHE A 200 5.78 -7.34 -1.73
C PHE A 200 5.82 -8.55 -2.64
N THR A 201 5.53 -8.35 -3.93
CA THR A 201 5.53 -9.40 -4.94
C THR A 201 6.64 -9.16 -5.94
N ALA A 202 7.61 -10.06 -6.01
CA ALA A 202 8.65 -10.01 -7.04
C ALA A 202 8.16 -10.71 -8.31
N GLY A 203 8.48 -10.14 -9.48
CA GLY A 203 8.26 -10.78 -10.77
C GLY A 203 9.22 -11.96 -11.00
N ALA A 204 9.66 -12.14 -12.25
CA ALA A 204 10.46 -13.30 -12.65
C ALA A 204 11.85 -13.42 -11.99
N SER A 205 12.35 -12.34 -11.39
CA SER A 205 13.65 -12.29 -10.69
C SER A 205 13.45 -11.90 -9.23
N ALA A 206 14.31 -12.39 -8.35
CA ALA A 206 14.31 -11.97 -6.96
C ALA A 206 14.62 -10.46 -6.87
N VAL A 207 13.97 -9.78 -5.92
CA VAL A 207 14.19 -8.35 -5.66
C VAL A 207 14.83 -8.18 -4.30
N ILE A 208 15.82 -7.29 -4.23
CA ILE A 208 16.47 -6.87 -2.98
C ILE A 208 15.97 -5.47 -2.63
N ILE A 209 15.33 -5.36 -1.48
CA ILE A 209 14.97 -4.09 -0.84
C ILE A 209 16.07 -3.79 0.17
N THR A 210 16.60 -2.57 0.20
CA THR A 210 17.65 -2.13 1.13
C THR A 210 17.13 -1.17 2.20
N GLY A 211 15.90 -0.70 2.05
CA GLY A 211 15.24 0.04 3.11
C GLY A 211 13.78 0.36 2.85
N LEU A 212 13.06 0.62 3.93
CA LEU A 212 11.68 1.08 3.94
C LEU A 212 11.59 2.36 4.74
N THR A 213 10.92 3.38 4.21
CA THR A 213 10.57 4.59 4.97
C THR A 213 9.11 4.52 5.37
N ILE A 214 8.87 4.56 6.67
CA ILE A 214 7.54 4.56 7.27
C ILE A 214 7.26 5.96 7.79
N GLN A 215 6.06 6.48 7.56
CA GLN A 215 5.61 7.76 8.10
C GLN A 215 4.40 7.54 9.01
N ARG A 216 4.41 8.16 10.19
CA ARG A 216 3.21 8.26 11.02
C ARG A 216 2.25 9.26 10.39
N THR A 217 1.02 8.82 10.20
CA THR A 217 -0.11 9.61 9.71
C THR A 217 -1.27 9.57 10.72
N GLY A 218 -2.38 10.21 10.42
CA GLY A 218 -3.51 10.35 11.33
C GLY A 218 -3.34 11.50 12.34
N LEU A 219 -4.40 11.71 13.14
CA LEU A 219 -4.49 12.75 14.16
C LEU A 219 -3.83 12.23 15.45
N SER A 220 -2.50 12.24 15.47
CA SER A 220 -1.68 11.79 16.59
C SER A 220 -0.36 12.53 16.65
N ASP A 221 0.18 12.69 17.85
CA ASP A 221 1.55 13.12 18.10
C ASP A 221 2.53 11.96 17.91
N ASP A 222 3.77 12.26 17.53
CA ASP A 222 4.82 11.23 17.35
C ASP A 222 5.15 10.53 18.66
N LEU A 223 5.11 11.26 19.78
CA LEU A 223 5.40 10.74 21.12
C LEU A 223 4.33 9.76 21.64
N ALA A 224 3.20 9.62 20.95
CA ALA A 224 2.24 8.55 21.19
C ALA A 224 2.79 7.17 20.78
N ILE A 225 3.89 7.12 20.02
CA ILE A 225 4.59 5.92 19.57
C ILE A 225 6.03 5.98 20.06
N SER A 226 6.50 4.94 20.76
CA SER A 226 7.89 4.90 21.24
C SER A 226 8.87 4.59 20.11
N SER A 227 8.53 3.63 19.24
CA SER A 227 9.35 3.26 18.09
C SER A 227 8.53 2.49 17.07
N VAL A 228 8.85 2.65 15.79
CA VAL A 228 8.36 1.85 14.68
C VAL A 228 9.25 0.62 14.50
N THR A 229 8.65 -0.52 14.19
CA THR A 229 9.33 -1.78 13.94
C THR A 229 8.68 -2.53 12.77
N LEU A 230 9.40 -3.46 12.17
CA LEU A 230 8.92 -4.25 11.04
C LEU A 230 8.96 -5.73 11.40
N VAL A 231 7.82 -6.41 11.26
CA VAL A 231 7.70 -7.84 11.55
C VAL A 231 7.59 -8.62 10.24
N ASP A 232 8.45 -9.60 10.02
CA ASP A 232 8.29 -10.59 8.96
C ASP A 232 7.16 -11.56 9.32
N ASN A 233 6.11 -11.61 8.49
CA ASN A 233 4.94 -12.43 8.77
C ASN A 233 5.18 -13.94 8.59
N GLU A 234 6.22 -14.34 7.86
CA GLU A 234 6.59 -15.77 7.68
C GLU A 234 7.26 -16.32 8.95
N THR A 235 8.18 -15.54 9.51
CA THR A 235 9.00 -15.99 10.66
C THR A 235 8.52 -15.44 12.00
N ASN A 236 7.64 -14.43 11.99
CA ASN A 236 7.19 -13.65 13.13
C ASN A 236 8.33 -12.92 13.88
N LEU A 237 9.35 -12.50 13.13
CA LEU A 237 10.55 -11.87 13.68
C LEU A 237 10.64 -10.40 13.31
N LEU A 238 11.29 -9.64 14.18
CA LEU A 238 11.69 -8.29 13.82
C LEU A 238 12.72 -8.34 12.70
N VAL A 239 12.51 -7.47 11.73
CA VAL A 239 13.47 -7.08 10.72
C VAL A 239 14.20 -5.83 11.23
N GLY A 240 15.53 -5.93 11.35
CA GLY A 240 16.35 -4.83 11.86
C GLY A 240 16.03 -4.38 13.28
N LEU A 241 16.53 -3.17 13.59
CA LEU A 241 16.29 -2.50 14.86
C LEU A 241 15.05 -1.61 14.78
N SER A 242 14.31 -1.51 15.89
CA SER A 242 13.23 -0.54 16.04
C SER A 242 13.77 0.89 15.94
N GLN A 243 13.02 1.76 15.27
CA GLN A 243 13.43 3.13 14.94
C GLN A 243 12.47 4.15 15.53
N THR A 244 13.00 5.25 16.06
CA THR A 244 12.19 6.38 16.52
C THR A 244 11.76 7.25 15.34
N LEU A 245 10.63 7.97 15.47
CA LEU A 245 10.19 8.94 14.49
C LEU A 245 11.08 10.19 14.54
N ASN A 246 11.43 10.72 13.37
CA ASN A 246 12.15 11.99 13.22
C ASN A 246 11.18 13.19 13.09
N ALA A 247 11.71 14.39 12.91
CA ALA A 247 10.91 15.63 12.77
C ALA A 247 9.98 15.67 11.54
N LEU A 248 10.12 14.74 10.59
CA LEU A 248 9.21 14.56 9.44
C LEU A 248 8.13 13.49 9.71
N HIS A 249 8.01 13.05 10.96
CA HIS A 249 7.15 11.93 11.38
C HIS A 249 7.56 10.61 10.73
N GLN A 250 8.85 10.42 10.40
CA GLN A 250 9.33 9.26 9.65
C GLN A 250 10.33 8.40 10.43
N ALA A 251 10.30 7.10 10.17
CA ALA A 251 11.26 6.11 10.62
C ALA A 251 11.74 5.28 9.41
N THR A 252 13.05 5.05 9.31
CA THR A 252 13.65 4.32 8.18
C THR A 252 14.26 3.01 8.66
N ILE A 253 13.74 1.88 8.17
CA ILE A 253 14.31 0.56 8.39
C ILE A 253 15.28 0.28 7.24
N ALA A 254 16.59 0.36 7.49
CA ALA A 254 17.64 0.17 6.49
C ALA A 254 18.21 -1.26 6.53
N GLU A 255 17.36 -2.23 6.22
CA GLU A 255 17.70 -3.66 6.24
C GLU A 255 17.53 -4.29 4.86
N THR A 256 18.36 -5.27 4.56
CA THR A 256 18.29 -6.03 3.31
C THR A 256 17.18 -7.08 3.39
N LEU A 257 16.13 -6.90 2.57
CA LEU A 257 15.03 -7.86 2.42
C LEU A 257 15.09 -8.47 1.02
N THR A 258 15.17 -9.79 0.96
CA THR A 258 15.10 -10.51 -0.31
C THR A 258 13.68 -11.04 -0.51
N ILE A 259 13.06 -10.63 -1.61
CA ILE A 259 11.78 -11.17 -2.09
C ILE A 259 12.12 -12.15 -3.22
N PRO A 260 12.01 -13.47 -3.00
CA PRO A 260 12.34 -14.46 -4.03
C PRO A 260 11.50 -14.29 -5.30
N ALA A 261 12.07 -14.68 -6.45
CA ALA A 261 11.38 -14.63 -7.73
C ALA A 261 10.01 -15.34 -7.69
N ASN A 262 8.99 -14.73 -8.28
CA ASN A 262 7.62 -15.27 -8.37
C ASN A 262 6.97 -15.55 -7.01
N THR A 263 7.40 -14.86 -5.95
CA THR A 263 6.82 -15.00 -4.61
C THR A 263 6.30 -13.68 -4.08
N THR A 264 5.37 -13.79 -3.13
CA THR A 264 4.93 -12.68 -2.29
C THR A 264 5.45 -12.88 -0.87
N LYS A 265 6.08 -11.86 -0.30
CA LYS A 265 6.33 -11.79 1.15
C LYS A 265 5.56 -10.62 1.74
N SER A 266 5.01 -10.82 2.93
CA SER A 266 4.32 -9.77 3.67
C SER A 266 5.11 -9.39 4.93
N TYR A 267 5.08 -8.10 5.25
CA TYR A 267 5.63 -7.57 6.48
C TYR A 267 4.61 -6.68 7.16
N THR A 268 4.58 -6.72 8.50
CA THR A 268 3.70 -5.88 9.30
C THR A 268 4.50 -4.75 9.94
N ILE A 269 4.20 -3.53 9.51
CA ILE A 269 4.65 -2.31 10.17
C ILE A 269 3.90 -2.21 11.50
N SER A 270 4.68 -2.22 12.58
CA SER A 270 4.17 -2.24 13.95
C SER A 270 4.82 -1.13 14.76
N ALA A 271 4.27 -0.82 15.92
CA ALA A 271 4.85 0.13 16.86
C ALA A 271 4.95 -0.46 18.27
N ASN A 272 6.03 -0.09 18.96
CA ASN A 272 6.10 -0.20 20.40
C ASN A 272 5.46 1.05 21.01
N MET A 273 4.50 0.84 21.90
CA MET A 273 3.79 1.91 22.58
C MET A 273 4.60 2.40 23.77
N PRO A 274 4.59 3.70 24.08
CA PRO A 274 5.28 4.22 25.24
C PRO A 274 4.65 3.65 26.51
N VAL A 275 5.39 3.70 27.63
CA VAL A 275 4.87 3.26 28.93
C VAL A 275 3.52 3.91 29.26
N LEU A 276 2.69 3.23 30.04
CA LEU A 276 1.29 3.59 30.27
C LEU A 276 1.09 5.08 30.65
N ALA A 277 1.93 5.61 31.55
CA ALA A 277 1.87 7.00 31.98
C ALA A 277 2.06 8.02 30.85
N THR A 278 2.94 7.73 29.90
CA THR A 278 3.14 8.55 28.70
C THR A 278 2.01 8.35 27.69
N ALA A 279 1.55 7.11 27.47
CA ALA A 279 0.42 6.86 26.58
C ALA A 279 -0.86 7.60 27.03
N ALA A 280 -1.03 7.81 28.34
CA ALA A 280 -2.17 8.53 28.91
C ALA A 280 -2.29 9.99 28.44
N THR A 281 -1.18 10.67 28.12
CA THR A 281 -1.23 12.05 27.60
C THR A 281 -1.73 12.14 26.17
N TYR A 282 -1.76 11.01 25.45
CA TYR A 282 -2.17 10.91 24.04
C TYR A 282 -3.44 10.07 23.86
N ALA A 283 -4.13 9.72 24.95
CA ALA A 283 -5.31 8.87 24.90
C ALA A 283 -6.40 9.47 23.98
N GLY A 284 -6.97 8.63 23.10
CA GLY A 284 -7.99 9.03 22.12
C GLY A 284 -7.44 9.58 20.80
N GLN A 285 -6.14 9.84 20.68
CA GLN A 285 -5.51 10.12 19.39
C GLN A 285 -5.57 8.88 18.48
N ILE A 286 -5.56 9.09 17.16
CA ILE A 286 -5.65 8.02 16.17
C ILE A 286 -4.42 8.09 15.27
N ALA A 287 -3.53 7.11 15.41
CA ALA A 287 -2.32 7.00 14.63
C ALA A 287 -2.47 5.95 13.52
N SER A 288 -1.86 6.21 12.36
CA SER A 288 -1.62 5.23 11.30
C SER A 288 -0.12 5.22 10.97
N LEU A 289 0.39 4.10 10.47
CA LEU A 289 1.78 4.01 9.99
C LEU A 289 1.78 3.65 8.51
N SER A 290 2.18 4.58 7.66
CA SER A 290 2.14 4.46 6.20
C SER A 290 3.52 4.08 5.66
N LEU A 291 3.60 3.11 4.75
CA LEU A 291 4.80 2.90 3.95
C LEU A 291 4.85 3.99 2.87
N VAL A 292 5.84 4.88 2.91
CA VAL A 292 5.94 6.03 2.00
C VAL A 292 7.03 5.88 0.95
N SER A 293 8.04 5.03 1.20
CA SER A 293 9.13 4.78 0.25
C SER A 293 9.72 3.39 0.42
N VAL A 294 10.15 2.80 -0.69
CA VAL A 294 10.85 1.50 -0.79
C VAL A 294 12.16 1.73 -1.52
N ALA A 295 13.29 1.56 -0.83
CA ALA A 295 14.61 1.67 -1.43
C ALA A 295 15.00 0.33 -2.07
N THR A 296 15.08 0.31 -3.39
CA THR A 296 15.51 -0.83 -4.21
C THR A 296 15.99 -0.34 -5.57
N THR A 297 16.79 -1.15 -6.26
CA THR A 297 17.14 -0.91 -7.67
C THR A 297 16.07 -1.44 -8.63
N ALA A 298 15.14 -2.26 -8.13
CA ALA A 298 13.98 -2.75 -8.87
C ALA A 298 13.00 -1.61 -9.21
N THR A 299 12.26 -1.77 -10.30
CA THR A 299 11.13 -0.87 -10.59
C THR A 299 9.99 -1.21 -9.64
N VAL A 300 9.55 -0.25 -8.83
CA VAL A 300 8.46 -0.42 -7.88
C VAL A 300 7.13 -0.06 -8.55
N SER A 301 6.18 -1.00 -8.55
CA SER A 301 4.80 -0.83 -8.99
C SER A 301 3.86 -0.86 -7.78
N GLY A 302 2.84 -0.01 -7.77
CA GLY A 302 1.94 0.19 -6.64
C GLY A 302 1.79 1.67 -6.29
N VAL A 303 0.76 1.99 -5.51
CA VAL A 303 0.51 3.37 -5.07
C VAL A 303 1.07 3.56 -3.67
N LEU A 304 2.13 4.35 -3.55
CA LEU A 304 2.59 4.87 -2.27
C LEU A 304 1.94 6.24 -2.02
N PRO A 305 1.58 6.58 -0.77
CA PRO A 305 1.81 5.78 0.43
C PRO A 305 0.80 4.64 0.64
N ILE A 306 1.25 3.49 1.14
CA ILE A 306 0.36 2.39 1.56
C ILE A 306 0.05 2.56 3.04
N THR A 307 -1.23 2.74 3.35
CA THR A 307 -1.70 3.08 4.70
C THR A 307 -2.74 2.08 5.18
N GLY A 308 -2.52 1.49 6.35
CA GLY A 308 -3.49 0.66 7.05
C GLY A 308 -4.46 1.49 7.89
N ASN A 309 -5.33 0.80 8.61
CA ASN A 309 -6.33 1.43 9.46
C ASN A 309 -5.68 2.16 10.65
N GLY A 310 -6.35 3.21 11.13
CA GLY A 310 -5.93 3.93 12.32
C GLY A 310 -6.11 3.11 13.59
N GLN A 311 -5.15 3.20 14.50
CA GLN A 311 -5.22 2.63 15.84
C GLN A 311 -5.43 3.75 16.86
N THR A 312 -6.41 3.56 17.76
CA THR A 312 -6.72 4.53 18.80
C THR A 312 -5.81 4.32 20.00
N ILE A 313 -5.11 5.35 20.44
CA ILE A 313 -4.21 5.28 21.59
C ILE A 313 -5.01 5.12 22.88
N ASN A 314 -4.64 4.14 23.70
CA ASN A 314 -5.19 3.96 25.04
C ASN A 314 -4.08 4.02 26.08
N GLY A 315 -4.26 4.89 27.09
CA GLY A 315 -3.33 5.05 28.20
C GLY A 315 -3.92 4.69 29.56
N THR A 316 -4.99 3.91 29.61
CA THR A 316 -5.69 3.56 30.87
C THR A 316 -5.68 2.07 31.17
N LEU A 317 -5.51 1.23 30.16
CA LEU A 317 -5.47 -0.22 30.31
C LEU A 317 -4.05 -0.68 30.65
N THR A 318 -3.90 -1.39 31.76
CA THR A 318 -2.66 -2.07 32.10
C THR A 318 -2.69 -3.47 31.50
N ILE A 319 -1.61 -3.85 30.80
CA ILE A 319 -1.42 -5.20 30.25
C ILE A 319 -0.36 -5.97 31.03
N GLY A 320 -0.31 -7.29 30.82
CA GLY A 320 0.79 -8.15 31.24
C GLY A 320 2.15 -7.69 30.71
N SER A 321 3.19 -7.96 31.47
CA SER A 321 4.58 -7.67 31.11
C SER A 321 5.45 -8.90 31.34
N ALA A 322 6.55 -9.00 30.59
CA ALA A 322 7.55 -10.04 30.77
C ALA A 322 8.96 -9.44 30.81
N ALA A 323 9.73 -9.81 31.83
CA ALA A 323 11.14 -9.48 31.93
C ALA A 323 11.97 -10.74 31.61
N VAL A 324 13.00 -10.58 30.79
CA VAL A 324 13.92 -11.66 30.42
C VAL A 324 15.30 -11.36 30.99
N THR A 325 15.86 -12.31 31.74
CA THR A 325 17.22 -12.24 32.29
C THR A 325 17.98 -13.53 32.01
N ALA A 326 19.28 -13.57 32.25
CA ALA A 326 20.02 -14.83 32.31
C ALA A 326 19.39 -15.76 33.37
N GLY A 327 19.32 -17.04 33.03
CA GLY A 327 18.87 -18.12 33.91
C GLY A 327 20.00 -18.59 34.83
N SER A 328 19.62 -19.31 35.89
CA SER A 328 20.56 -19.91 36.84
C SER A 328 21.39 -21.05 36.25
N LEU A 329 20.90 -21.68 35.18
CA LEU A 329 21.59 -22.73 34.43
C LEU A 329 22.45 -22.18 33.28
N ASP A 330 22.51 -20.86 33.11
CA ASP A 330 23.44 -20.26 32.17
C ASP A 330 24.89 -20.41 32.71
N PRO A 331 25.85 -20.94 31.93
CA PRO A 331 27.23 -21.11 32.40
C PRO A 331 27.89 -19.79 32.83
N ASN A 332 27.41 -18.64 32.32
CA ASN A 332 27.85 -17.27 32.62
C ASN A 332 29.36 -17.00 32.48
N THR A 333 30.10 -17.97 31.95
CA THR A 333 31.55 -17.99 31.76
C THR A 333 31.89 -18.93 30.61
N ALA A 334 32.93 -18.59 29.86
CA ALA A 334 33.41 -19.45 28.77
C ALA A 334 34.00 -20.75 29.33
N ALA A 335 33.68 -21.87 28.69
CA ALA A 335 34.21 -23.18 29.04
C ALA A 335 34.70 -23.92 27.78
N THR A 336 35.88 -24.54 27.88
CA THR A 336 36.36 -25.48 26.86
C THR A 336 35.70 -26.83 27.05
N LYS A 337 35.21 -27.42 25.95
CA LYS A 337 34.57 -28.73 25.94
C LYS A 337 35.12 -29.58 24.81
N GLU A 338 35.25 -30.87 25.09
CA GLU A 338 35.71 -31.85 24.11
C GLU A 338 34.62 -32.14 23.07
N VAL A 339 35.04 -32.40 21.84
CA VAL A 339 34.16 -32.96 20.80
C VAL A 339 33.63 -34.31 21.28
N GLY A 340 32.33 -34.54 21.11
CA GLY A 340 31.60 -35.70 21.63
C GLY A 340 30.90 -35.43 22.96
N THR A 341 31.03 -34.24 23.57
CA THR A 341 30.24 -33.87 24.75
C THR A 341 28.75 -33.86 24.40
N THR A 342 27.94 -34.63 25.12
CA THR A 342 26.50 -34.72 24.90
C THR A 342 25.70 -33.94 25.94
N ASN A 343 24.50 -33.49 25.58
CA ASN A 343 23.54 -32.76 26.42
C ASN A 343 24.14 -31.56 27.19
N TYR A 344 25.12 -30.88 26.60
CA TYR A 344 25.73 -29.70 27.20
C TYR A 344 24.73 -28.55 27.23
N LYS A 345 24.62 -27.87 28.37
CA LYS A 345 23.79 -26.67 28.54
C LYS A 345 24.58 -25.46 28.07
N PHE A 346 24.17 -24.88 26.95
CA PHE A 346 24.90 -23.76 26.36
C PHE A 346 24.53 -22.43 27.01
N SER A 347 23.24 -22.18 27.18
CA SER A 347 22.72 -20.93 27.73
C SER A 347 21.35 -21.14 28.37
N ALA A 348 20.97 -20.27 29.29
CA ALA A 348 19.63 -20.28 29.88
C ALA A 348 19.06 -18.87 30.04
N ILE A 349 17.75 -18.74 29.82
CA ILE A 349 17.00 -17.51 30.09
C ILE A 349 15.91 -17.76 31.12
N LYS A 350 15.69 -16.78 31.98
CA LYS A 350 14.57 -16.74 32.91
C LYS A 350 13.59 -15.67 32.47
N ILE A 351 12.36 -16.09 32.20
CA ILE A 351 11.25 -15.21 31.87
C ILE A 351 10.40 -15.03 33.12
N THR A 352 10.22 -13.79 33.57
CA THR A 352 9.41 -13.43 34.74
C THR A 352 8.19 -12.64 34.27
N ALA A 353 7.00 -13.17 34.57
CA ALA A 353 5.75 -12.47 34.33
C ALA A 353 5.54 -11.36 35.38
N GLY A 354 5.04 -10.22 34.95
CA GLY A 354 4.61 -9.14 35.83
C GLY A 354 3.44 -9.56 36.73
N ALA A 355 3.04 -8.68 37.65
CA ALA A 355 1.97 -8.98 38.61
C ALA A 355 0.54 -8.83 38.03
N THR A 356 0.39 -8.29 36.81
CA THR A 356 -0.91 -7.96 36.22
C THR A 356 -1.62 -9.20 35.67
N GLU A 357 -0.97 -9.92 34.76
CA GLU A 357 -1.57 -11.03 34.00
C GLU A 357 -0.57 -12.17 33.88
N ASP A 358 -1.09 -13.38 33.63
CA ASP A 358 -0.26 -14.52 33.25
C ASP A 358 0.32 -14.29 31.85
N MET A 359 1.52 -14.82 31.59
CA MET A 359 2.19 -14.70 30.30
C MET A 359 2.35 -16.07 29.65
N THR A 360 1.99 -16.20 28.38
CA THR A 360 2.20 -17.44 27.62
C THR A 360 3.38 -17.29 26.66
N VAL A 361 4.35 -18.17 26.76
CA VAL A 361 5.51 -18.23 25.86
C VAL A 361 5.21 -19.22 24.73
N TYR A 362 5.11 -18.73 23.50
CA TYR A 362 4.80 -19.57 22.33
C TYR A 362 6.04 -20.09 21.61
N SER A 363 7.14 -19.34 21.66
CA SER A 363 8.36 -19.69 20.95
C SER A 363 9.57 -19.01 21.58
N ILE A 364 10.73 -19.67 21.48
CA ILE A 364 12.04 -19.04 21.72
C ILE A 364 12.93 -19.33 20.52
N LYS A 365 13.53 -18.27 19.99
CA LYS A 365 14.49 -18.33 18.89
C LYS A 365 15.86 -17.85 19.38
N TRP A 366 16.81 -18.77 19.45
CA TRP A 366 18.18 -18.51 19.86
C TRP A 366 19.06 -18.20 18.65
N ASN A 367 19.94 -17.22 18.77
CA ASN A 367 20.97 -16.95 17.77
C ASN A 367 22.28 -17.63 18.18
N GLN A 368 22.83 -18.47 17.33
CA GLN A 368 24.17 -19.00 17.44
C GLN A 368 25.12 -17.95 16.85
N ALA A 369 25.77 -17.16 17.72
CA ALA A 369 26.67 -16.06 17.35
C ALA A 369 28.15 -16.48 17.32
N GLY A 370 28.44 -17.75 17.58
CA GLY A 370 29.79 -18.30 17.57
C GLY A 370 30.27 -18.65 16.16
N SER A 371 31.44 -19.31 16.09
CA SER A 371 32.02 -19.77 14.82
C SER A 371 31.64 -21.21 14.45
N ALA A 372 30.91 -21.92 15.31
CA ALA A 372 30.45 -23.28 15.01
C ALA A 372 29.41 -23.28 13.87
N ALA A 373 29.58 -24.22 12.94
CA ALA A 373 28.60 -24.50 11.90
C ALA A 373 27.44 -25.32 12.49
N SER A 374 26.28 -25.31 11.83
CA SER A 374 25.15 -26.13 12.26
C SER A 374 25.45 -27.64 12.25
N SER A 375 26.35 -28.09 11.36
CA SER A 375 26.83 -29.49 11.32
C SER A 375 27.72 -29.88 12.50
N ASP A 376 28.24 -28.92 13.27
CA ASP A 376 29.04 -29.19 14.47
C ASP A 376 28.17 -29.53 15.68
N LEU A 377 26.86 -29.25 15.57
CA LEU A 377 25.89 -29.35 16.64
C LEU A 377 24.87 -30.44 16.30
N ALA A 378 24.51 -31.26 17.28
CA ALA A 378 23.47 -32.27 17.13
C ALA A 378 22.49 -32.21 18.30
N ASN A 379 21.27 -32.72 18.08
CA ASN A 379 20.25 -32.87 19.12
C ASN A 379 19.98 -31.60 19.93
N ILE A 380 19.99 -30.43 19.28
CA ILE A 380 19.76 -29.15 19.94
C ILE A 380 18.29 -29.04 20.36
N LYS A 381 18.08 -28.77 21.64
CA LYS A 381 16.77 -28.69 22.30
C LYS A 381 16.71 -27.49 23.24
N VAL A 382 15.51 -26.99 23.49
CA VAL A 382 15.23 -26.08 24.60
C VAL A 382 14.47 -26.87 25.67
N SER A 383 14.95 -26.83 26.90
CA SER A 383 14.32 -27.45 28.07
C SER A 383 13.60 -26.39 28.89
N ASP A 384 12.37 -26.64 29.31
CA ASP A 384 11.64 -25.77 30.25
C ASP A 384 11.77 -26.25 31.73
N GLY A 385 12.68 -27.21 31.95
CA GLY A 385 12.89 -27.91 33.22
C GLY A 385 12.06 -29.19 33.40
N THR A 386 11.02 -29.40 32.57
CA THR A 386 10.16 -30.60 32.63
C THR A 386 10.19 -31.36 31.31
N THR A 387 10.14 -30.65 30.19
CA THR A 387 10.07 -31.20 28.83
C THR A 387 11.22 -30.63 27.99
N ASP A 388 11.75 -31.46 27.10
CA ASP A 388 12.73 -31.04 26.10
C ASP A 388 12.08 -30.93 24.73
N TYR A 389 12.20 -29.76 24.12
CA TYR A 389 11.62 -29.43 22.83
C TYR A 389 12.72 -29.32 21.77
N ALA A 390 12.60 -30.07 20.68
CA ALA A 390 13.60 -30.05 19.60
C ALA A 390 13.60 -28.70 18.87
N ALA A 391 14.80 -28.16 18.63
CA ALA A 391 14.96 -26.93 17.88
C ALA A 391 14.97 -27.18 16.37
N THR A 392 14.28 -26.33 15.63
CA THR A 392 14.41 -26.23 14.17
C THR A 392 15.46 -25.19 13.82
N VAL A 393 16.42 -25.56 12.96
CA VAL A 393 17.51 -24.69 12.54
C VAL A 393 17.10 -23.91 11.29
N SER A 394 17.37 -22.62 11.24
CA SER A 394 17.17 -21.80 10.04
C SER A 394 18.12 -22.22 8.91
N SER A 395 17.75 -21.88 7.67
CA SER A 395 18.51 -22.22 6.47
C SER A 395 19.93 -21.63 6.42
N ASP A 396 20.17 -20.52 7.11
CA ASP A 396 21.49 -19.91 7.28
C ASP A 396 22.33 -20.58 8.39
N GLY A 397 21.78 -21.57 9.11
CA GLY A 397 22.43 -22.29 10.20
C GLY A 397 22.60 -21.48 11.49
N LYS A 398 22.12 -20.23 11.54
CA LYS A 398 22.39 -19.32 12.66
C LYS A 398 21.34 -19.38 13.76
N TYR A 399 20.09 -19.65 13.44
CA TYR A 399 19.03 -19.57 14.43
C TYR A 399 18.39 -20.91 14.74
N TYR A 400 18.13 -21.13 16.03
CA TYR A 400 17.58 -22.36 16.58
C TYR A 400 16.25 -22.01 17.26
N THR A 401 15.15 -22.39 16.63
CA THR A 401 13.79 -22.01 17.03
C THR A 401 13.06 -23.19 17.63
N VAL A 402 12.47 -22.99 18.80
CA VAL A 402 11.55 -23.93 19.42
C VAL A 402 10.17 -23.29 19.45
N SER A 403 9.17 -24.01 18.91
CA SER A 403 7.77 -23.69 19.10
C SER A 403 7.19 -24.58 20.19
N PHE A 404 6.43 -23.98 21.11
CA PHE A 404 5.72 -24.68 22.18
C PHE A 404 4.28 -25.03 21.79
N GLY A 405 3.97 -24.99 20.50
CA GLY A 405 2.64 -25.26 19.97
C GLY A 405 1.63 -24.16 20.31
N THR A 406 0.36 -24.44 20.04
CA THR A 406 -0.75 -23.48 20.22
C THR A 406 -1.10 -23.22 21.68
N SER A 407 -0.76 -24.14 22.59
CA SER A 407 -0.97 -23.95 24.03
C SER A 407 0.11 -23.08 24.67
N GLY A 408 1.32 -23.06 24.10
CA GLY A 408 2.48 -22.39 24.68
C GLY A 408 2.89 -22.94 26.05
N VAL A 409 3.80 -22.23 26.71
CA VAL A 409 4.21 -22.46 28.11
C VAL A 409 3.72 -21.29 28.96
N LEU A 410 2.80 -21.56 29.89
CA LEU A 410 2.26 -20.56 30.80
C LEU A 410 3.26 -20.21 31.91
N VAL A 411 3.45 -18.91 32.12
CA VAL A 411 4.16 -18.34 33.27
C VAL A 411 3.13 -17.53 34.06
N GLY A 412 2.73 -18.05 35.21
CA GLY A 412 1.75 -17.38 36.06
C GLY A 412 2.23 -16.00 36.52
N LYS A 413 1.32 -15.07 36.74
CA LYS A 413 1.63 -13.70 37.18
C LYS A 413 2.54 -13.66 38.41
N GLY A 414 3.55 -12.82 38.37
CA GLY A 414 4.58 -12.71 39.40
C GLY A 414 5.51 -13.92 39.54
N LEU A 415 5.30 -14.99 38.77
CA LEU A 415 6.17 -16.16 38.74
C LEU A 415 7.17 -16.04 37.57
N ASN A 416 8.12 -16.98 37.57
CA ASN A 416 9.11 -17.09 36.52
C ASN A 416 9.25 -18.54 36.05
N LYS A 417 9.74 -18.69 34.82
CA LYS A 417 10.06 -19.97 34.20
C LYS A 417 11.41 -19.84 33.51
N GLU A 418 12.24 -20.86 33.66
CA GLU A 418 13.57 -20.91 33.05
C GLU A 418 13.57 -21.83 31.82
N PHE A 419 14.24 -21.40 30.76
CA PHE A 419 14.42 -22.13 29.52
C PHE A 419 15.90 -22.27 29.21
N THR A 420 16.37 -23.50 29.01
CA THR A 420 17.78 -23.80 28.76
C THR A 420 17.97 -24.42 27.39
N ILE A 421 18.79 -23.80 26.54
CA ILE A 421 19.21 -24.42 25.28
C ILE A 421 20.39 -25.37 25.54
N LYS A 422 20.24 -26.61 25.07
CA LYS A 422 21.20 -27.69 25.29
C LYS A 422 21.29 -28.63 24.09
N GLY A 423 22.36 -29.41 24.01
CA GLY A 423 22.53 -30.45 22.99
C GLY A 423 23.97 -30.94 22.90
N ASP A 424 24.32 -31.55 21.77
CA ASP A 424 25.57 -32.27 21.61
C ASP A 424 26.57 -31.48 20.77
N ILE A 425 27.85 -31.54 21.17
CA ILE A 425 28.99 -31.01 20.42
C ILE A 425 29.53 -32.15 19.55
N ALA A 426 29.01 -32.29 18.34
CA ALA A 426 29.27 -33.43 17.46
C ALA A 426 30.62 -33.33 16.73
N SER A 427 31.04 -32.12 16.35
CA SER A 427 32.33 -31.86 15.72
C SER A 427 32.78 -30.39 15.91
N GLY A 428 33.70 -29.88 15.08
CA GLY A 428 34.11 -28.47 15.12
C GLY A 428 35.14 -28.11 16.20
N SER A 429 36.35 -28.65 16.09
CA SER A 429 37.46 -28.28 16.99
C SER A 429 37.84 -26.79 16.86
N ALA A 430 38.19 -26.16 17.99
CA ALA A 430 38.56 -24.74 18.08
C ALA A 430 37.49 -23.76 17.55
N ARG A 431 36.22 -24.17 17.57
CA ARG A 431 35.07 -23.31 17.24
C ARG A 431 34.34 -22.88 18.52
N SER A 432 33.73 -21.70 18.48
CA SER A 432 32.94 -21.17 19.59
C SER A 432 31.46 -21.43 19.40
N ILE A 433 30.78 -21.71 20.51
CA ILE A 433 29.33 -21.89 20.57
C ILE A 433 28.76 -20.88 21.55
N TYR A 434 28.01 -19.90 21.03
CA TYR A 434 27.36 -18.86 21.82
C TYR A 434 25.91 -18.78 21.41
N PHE A 435 25.00 -19.17 22.30
CA PHE A 435 23.57 -19.00 22.09
C PHE A 435 23.08 -17.76 22.83
N ASP A 436 22.47 -16.83 22.11
CA ASP A 436 22.05 -15.54 22.67
C ASP A 436 20.63 -15.17 22.21
N ILE A 437 19.98 -14.31 22.99
CA ILE A 437 18.70 -13.68 22.66
C ILE A 437 18.99 -12.24 22.21
N TYR A 438 19.08 -12.06 20.90
CA TYR A 438 19.50 -10.78 20.32
C TYR A 438 18.46 -9.66 20.47
N ARG A 439 17.17 -10.00 20.60
CA ARG A 439 16.07 -9.03 20.62
C ARG A 439 14.96 -9.46 21.57
N ASN A 440 14.65 -8.61 22.55
CA ASN A 440 13.42 -8.65 23.32
C ASN A 440 12.53 -7.49 22.83
N THR A 441 11.27 -7.81 22.50
CA THR A 441 10.25 -6.88 21.95
C THR A 441 10.65 -6.13 20.69
#